data_AF-A0A8H3BLU3-F1
#
_entry.id   AF-A0A8H3BLU3-F1
#
_cell.length_a   1.000
_cell.length_b   1.000
_cell.length_c   1.000
_cell.angle_alpha   90.00
_cell.angle_beta   90.00
_cell.angle_gamma   90.00
#
_symmetry.space_group_name_H-M   'P 1'
#
loop_
_entity.id
_entity.type
_entity.pdbx_description
1 polymer ?
#
loop_
_entity_poly.entity_id
_entity_poly.type
_entity_poly.pdbx_seq_one_letter_code
_entity_poly.pdbx_strand_id
1 'polypeptide(L)'
;MFQAALPKFLQLAAAESSLLVEQTNGNSAISFPRTLGSPRHELARFALHDTTVSFLLGVTPLVEYAYEGTCDSEHRGFEWIHGVPIALFQIIAQVSSWRAGSRVHLDDWQTLEQRVLEWESPYAMLDKPFSPDSTNVERATVQEGWRHVLLIYIYMGICGVSSYDSRVQASADRIFRLTKTLSSSRISIHMLPHCVVAGVAARLEKHRVAIYDKLISFQDARPWYFCGAQFSQFLYHLWHGVGSAGAAVTWDDYVQSRHAVIPI
;
A
#
# COMPACT_ATOMS: atom_id res chain seq x y z
N MET A 1 -9.97 7.76 16.47
CA MET A 1 -8.69 7.67 17.21
C MET A 1 -7.54 8.28 16.42
N PHE A 2 -7.33 7.91 15.15
CA PHE A 2 -6.19 8.41 14.36
C PHE A 2 -6.20 9.94 14.12
N GLN A 3 -7.37 10.52 13.78
CA GLN A 3 -7.53 11.99 13.64
C GLN A 3 -7.15 12.78 14.90
N ALA A 4 -7.33 12.20 16.09
CA ALA A 4 -6.98 12.88 17.34
C ALA A 4 -5.46 13.04 17.54
N ALA A 5 -4.65 12.25 16.82
CA ALA A 5 -3.19 12.34 16.88
C ALA A 5 -2.62 13.44 15.96
N LEU A 6 -3.40 13.94 14.99
CA LEU A 6 -2.95 14.91 14.00
C LEU A 6 -2.38 16.20 14.63
N PRO A 7 -3.03 16.86 15.62
CA PRO A 7 -2.46 18.07 16.21
C PRO A 7 -1.09 17.83 16.85
N LYS A 8 -0.89 16.65 17.47
CA LYS A 8 0.39 16.30 18.10
C LYS A 8 1.46 16.01 17.05
N PHE A 9 1.10 15.31 15.98
CA PHE A 9 1.99 15.08 14.84
C PHE A 9 2.48 16.41 14.25
N LEU A 10 1.57 17.35 13.95
CA LEU A 10 1.92 18.65 13.40
C LEU A 10 2.82 19.46 14.34
N GLN A 11 2.56 19.42 15.65
CA GLN A 11 3.42 20.06 16.64
C GLN A 11 4.84 19.49 16.63
N LEU A 12 4.98 18.16 16.55
CA LEU A 12 6.28 17.49 16.53
C LEU A 12 7.04 17.75 15.23
N ALA A 13 6.35 17.75 14.09
CA ALA A 13 6.92 18.04 12.78
C ALA A 13 7.38 19.51 12.67
N ALA A 14 6.57 20.46 13.17
CA ALA A 14 6.92 21.89 13.17
C ALA A 14 8.13 22.20 14.08
N ALA A 15 8.36 21.39 15.12
CA ALA A 15 9.52 21.52 16.00
C ALA A 15 10.83 20.99 15.36
N GLU A 16 10.77 20.37 14.19
CA GLU A 16 11.90 19.76 13.50
C GLU A 16 12.02 20.34 12.08
N SER A 17 12.70 21.49 11.96
CA SER A 17 12.77 22.25 10.71
C SER A 17 13.35 21.48 9.52
N SER A 18 14.16 20.43 9.76
CA SER A 18 14.65 19.54 8.71
C SER A 18 13.54 18.78 7.98
N LEU A 19 12.38 18.58 8.61
CA LEU A 19 11.23 17.91 8.01
C LEU A 19 10.42 18.82 7.09
N LEU A 20 10.58 20.14 7.18
CA LEU A 20 9.85 21.09 6.35
C LEU A 20 10.58 21.32 5.02
N VAL A 21 9.82 21.30 3.94
CA VAL A 21 10.28 21.58 2.58
C VAL A 21 9.45 22.71 2.02
N GLU A 22 10.12 23.75 1.52
CA GLU A 22 9.46 24.84 0.80
C GLU A 22 8.98 24.35 -0.56
N GLN A 23 7.71 24.63 -0.83
CA GLN A 23 7.03 24.33 -2.08
C GLN A 23 7.18 25.50 -3.05
N THR A 24 7.00 25.23 -4.34
CA THR A 24 7.10 26.24 -5.41
C THR A 24 6.09 27.39 -5.27
N ASN A 25 4.99 27.17 -4.54
CA ASN A 25 3.97 28.17 -4.24
C ASN A 25 4.25 29.00 -2.97
N GLY A 26 5.41 28.82 -2.33
CA GLY A 26 5.81 29.53 -1.11
C GLY A 26 5.26 28.93 0.19
N ASN A 27 4.46 27.87 0.14
CA ASN A 27 4.02 27.14 1.33
C ASN A 27 5.09 26.14 1.79
N SER A 28 5.11 25.80 3.08
CA SER A 28 5.92 24.68 3.58
C SER A 28 5.06 23.42 3.67
N ALA A 29 5.62 22.29 3.25
CA ALA A 29 5.02 20.97 3.41
C ALA A 29 5.96 20.04 4.19
N ILE A 30 5.39 19.02 4.84
CA ILE A 30 6.15 18.04 5.61
C ILE A 30 6.71 16.99 4.65
N SER A 31 8.03 16.82 4.61
CA SER A 31 8.70 15.82 3.78
C SER A 31 8.40 14.40 4.26
N PHE A 32 7.73 13.62 3.44
CA PHE A 32 7.46 12.21 3.66
C PHE A 32 8.73 11.38 3.88
N PRO A 33 9.74 11.39 2.97
CA PRO A 33 10.94 10.58 3.15
C PRO A 33 11.72 10.96 4.41
N ARG A 34 11.83 12.25 4.75
CA ARG A 34 12.50 12.69 5.98
C ARG A 34 11.70 12.31 7.24
N THR A 35 10.37 12.33 7.17
CA THR A 35 9.49 11.91 8.28
C THR A 35 9.66 10.42 8.57
N LEU A 36 9.79 9.58 7.55
CA LEU A 36 10.05 8.15 7.72
C LEU A 36 11.45 7.85 8.28
N GLY A 37 12.45 8.67 7.93
CA GLY A 37 13.81 8.57 8.46
C GLY A 37 14.03 9.27 9.81
N SER A 38 13.01 9.91 10.38
CA SER A 38 13.16 10.67 11.63
C SER A 38 13.48 9.74 12.81
N PRO A 39 14.39 10.13 13.72
CA PRO A 39 14.64 9.38 14.95
C PRO A 39 13.41 9.35 15.87
N ARG A 40 12.44 10.26 15.69
CA ARG A 40 11.18 10.27 16.43
C ARG A 40 10.20 9.27 15.82
N HIS A 41 10.11 8.09 16.42
CA HIS A 41 9.34 6.96 15.89
C HIS A 41 7.84 7.27 15.78
N GLU A 42 7.32 8.22 16.55
CA GLU A 42 5.94 8.69 16.47
C GLU A 42 5.61 9.35 15.13
N LEU A 43 6.57 10.09 14.55
CA LEU A 43 6.40 10.76 13.27
C LEU A 43 6.32 9.75 12.13
N ALA A 44 7.28 8.82 12.07
CA ALA A 44 7.26 7.74 11.10
C ALA A 44 6.00 6.87 11.25
N ARG A 45 5.65 6.47 12.48
CA ARG A 45 4.43 5.69 12.74
C ARG A 45 3.17 6.42 12.27
N PHE A 46 3.06 7.72 12.51
CA PHE A 46 1.90 8.50 12.04
C PHE A 46 1.83 8.51 10.50
N ALA A 47 2.93 8.85 9.82
CA ALA A 47 2.96 8.90 8.35
C ALA A 47 2.65 7.54 7.70
N LEU A 48 3.15 6.45 8.30
CA LEU A 48 2.82 5.09 7.86
C LEU A 48 1.33 4.78 8.02
N HIS A 49 0.73 5.13 9.16
CA HIS A 49 -0.70 4.92 9.37
C HIS A 49 -1.55 5.78 8.45
N ASP A 50 -1.20 7.05 8.26
CA ASP A 50 -1.95 7.96 7.40
C ASP A 50 -2.01 7.42 5.97
N THR A 51 -0.84 7.04 5.43
CA THR A 51 -0.74 6.45 4.10
C THR A 51 -1.45 5.10 4.01
N THR A 52 -1.30 4.22 5.01
CA THR A 52 -1.92 2.87 4.95
C THR A 52 -3.45 2.97 5.02
N VAL A 53 -3.97 3.83 5.90
CA VAL A 53 -5.41 4.08 6.04
C VAL A 53 -5.95 4.69 4.76
N SER A 54 -5.27 5.71 4.22
CA SER A 54 -5.67 6.33 2.95
C SER A 54 -5.66 5.33 1.80
N PHE A 55 -4.62 4.52 1.68
CA PHE A 55 -4.48 3.51 0.65
C PHE A 55 -5.54 2.41 0.75
N LEU A 56 -5.60 1.71 1.89
CA LEU A 56 -6.45 0.52 2.02
C LEU A 56 -7.93 0.88 2.15
N LEU A 57 -8.28 1.99 2.80
CA LEU A 57 -9.68 2.40 2.91
C LEU A 57 -10.10 3.36 1.79
N GLY A 58 -9.17 3.91 1.01
CA GLY A 58 -9.49 4.92 0.00
C GLY A 58 -10.07 6.19 0.62
N VAL A 59 -9.55 6.61 1.78
CA VAL A 59 -9.85 7.92 2.38
C VAL A 59 -8.76 8.92 2.04
N THR A 60 -9.07 10.21 2.11
CA THR A 60 -8.07 11.27 1.98
C THR A 60 -7.04 11.17 3.12
N PRO A 61 -5.72 11.23 2.81
CA PRO A 61 -4.70 11.38 3.86
C PRO A 61 -4.98 12.60 4.73
N LEU A 62 -4.66 12.52 6.02
CA LEU A 62 -4.82 13.64 6.96
C LEU A 62 -3.76 14.72 6.75
N VAL A 63 -2.60 14.36 6.20
CA VAL A 63 -1.50 15.27 5.96
C VAL A 63 -1.14 15.27 4.48
N GLU A 64 -0.95 16.48 3.94
CA GLU A 64 -0.41 16.69 2.61
C GLU A 64 1.12 16.72 2.71
N TYR A 65 1.76 15.63 2.26
CA TYR A 65 3.21 15.48 2.34
C TYR A 65 3.92 15.93 1.07
N ALA A 66 5.18 16.34 1.23
CA ALA A 66 6.16 16.55 0.18
C ALA A 66 6.96 15.26 -0.08
N TYR A 67 7.25 14.95 -1.34
CA TYR A 67 7.83 13.65 -1.72
C TYR A 67 9.23 13.75 -2.31
N GLU A 68 9.84 14.93 -2.28
CA GLU A 68 11.19 15.15 -2.77
C GLU A 68 12.23 14.46 -1.87
N GLY A 69 13.16 13.78 -2.52
CA GLY A 69 14.26 13.07 -1.88
C GLY A 69 14.00 11.59 -1.61
N THR A 70 15.01 10.95 -1.02
CA THR A 70 15.03 9.52 -0.68
C THR A 70 15.04 9.35 0.83
N CYS A 71 14.42 8.28 1.33
CA CYS A 71 14.57 7.89 2.73
C CYS A 71 15.94 7.26 2.95
N ASP A 72 16.69 7.73 3.95
CA ASP A 72 17.93 7.09 4.36
C ASP A 72 17.63 5.70 4.93
N SER A 73 18.17 4.67 4.27
CA SER A 73 17.87 3.25 4.44
C SER A 73 18.30 2.63 5.78
N GLU A 74 18.85 3.42 6.70
CA GLU A 74 19.40 2.92 7.97
C GLU A 74 18.32 2.42 8.93
N HIS A 75 17.07 2.87 8.78
CA HIS A 75 15.94 2.54 9.66
C HIS A 75 15.05 1.42 9.10
N ARG A 76 15.62 0.22 8.88
CA ARG A 76 14.90 -0.94 8.30
C ARG A 76 13.79 -1.53 9.18
N GLY A 77 13.59 -1.07 10.42
CA GLY A 77 12.65 -1.71 11.36
C GLY A 77 11.23 -1.91 10.81
N PHE A 78 10.75 -0.99 9.97
CA PHE A 78 9.42 -1.08 9.37
C PHE A 78 9.30 -2.15 8.29
N GLU A 79 10.31 -2.29 7.41
CA GLU A 79 10.31 -3.34 6.38
C GLU A 79 10.18 -4.73 7.02
N TRP A 80 10.72 -4.90 8.22
CA TRP A 80 10.65 -6.15 8.98
C TRP A 80 9.28 -6.41 9.63
N ILE A 81 8.57 -5.36 10.09
CA ILE A 81 7.27 -5.49 10.76
C ILE A 81 6.14 -5.65 9.74
N HIS A 82 6.32 -5.12 8.54
CA HIS A 82 5.22 -4.84 7.63
C HIS A 82 5.44 -5.44 6.23
N GLY A 83 6.67 -5.84 5.91
CA GLY A 83 7.03 -6.49 4.65
C GLY A 83 7.07 -5.54 3.45
N VAL A 84 6.73 -4.26 3.61
CA VAL A 84 6.76 -3.26 2.54
C VAL A 84 8.14 -2.57 2.50
N PRO A 85 8.80 -2.51 1.33
CA PRO A 85 9.98 -1.68 1.15
C PRO A 85 9.63 -0.20 1.28
N ILE A 86 10.46 0.58 1.97
CA ILE A 86 10.19 2.02 2.19
C ILE A 86 10.07 2.78 0.86
N ALA A 87 10.91 2.43 -0.12
CA ALA A 87 10.90 3.04 -1.45
C ALA A 87 9.54 2.84 -2.16
N LEU A 88 8.93 1.66 -2.04
CA LEU A 88 7.60 1.39 -2.58
C LEU A 88 6.52 2.09 -1.74
N PHE A 89 6.69 2.17 -0.43
CA PHE A 89 5.72 2.85 0.43
C PHE A 89 5.60 4.35 0.15
N GLN A 90 6.70 5.01 -0.22
CA GLN A 90 6.68 6.40 -0.70
C GLN A 90 5.83 6.58 -1.96
N ILE A 91 5.84 5.59 -2.87
CA ILE A 91 5.00 5.60 -4.08
C ILE A 91 3.52 5.43 -3.70
N ILE A 92 3.19 4.54 -2.75
CA ILE A 92 1.81 4.43 -2.23
C ILE A 92 1.32 5.78 -1.70
N ALA A 93 2.15 6.46 -0.92
CA ALA A 93 1.82 7.77 -0.36
C ALA A 93 1.57 8.82 -1.45
N GLN A 94 2.42 8.87 -2.49
CA GLN A 94 2.23 9.75 -3.65
C GLN A 94 0.92 9.46 -4.38
N VAL A 95 0.62 8.20 -4.68
CA VAL A 95 -0.63 7.81 -5.36
C VAL A 95 -1.85 8.20 -4.54
N SER A 96 -1.81 7.98 -3.21
CA SER A 96 -2.88 8.40 -2.30
C SER A 96 -3.08 9.91 -2.26
N SER A 97 -1.98 10.68 -2.28
CA SER A 97 -1.99 12.15 -2.35
C SER A 97 -2.57 12.64 -3.69
N TRP A 98 -2.18 12.01 -4.81
CA TRP A 98 -2.73 12.29 -6.13
C TRP A 98 -4.24 12.12 -6.15
N ARG A 99 -4.73 10.98 -5.65
CA ARG A 99 -6.16 10.67 -5.57
C ARG A 99 -6.94 11.63 -4.68
N ALA A 100 -6.29 12.23 -3.69
CA ALA A 100 -6.89 13.24 -2.82
C ALA A 100 -6.94 14.64 -3.43
N GLY A 101 -6.39 14.86 -4.63
CA GLY A 101 -6.31 16.18 -5.27
C GLY A 101 -5.24 17.08 -4.66
N SER A 102 -4.09 16.49 -4.32
CA SER A 102 -2.94 17.20 -3.76
C SER A 102 -2.53 18.44 -4.55
N ARG A 103 -2.05 19.44 -3.81
CA ARG A 103 -1.53 20.71 -4.29
C ARG A 103 0.00 20.75 -4.29
N VAL A 104 0.62 19.69 -3.78
CA VAL A 104 2.08 19.51 -3.76
C VAL A 104 2.53 18.90 -5.08
N HIS A 105 3.81 19.13 -5.44
CA HIS A 105 4.39 18.49 -6.61
C HIS A 105 4.40 16.96 -6.46
N LEU A 106 3.92 16.25 -7.48
CA LEU A 106 3.89 14.79 -7.55
C LEU A 106 4.55 14.33 -8.84
N ASP A 107 5.23 13.19 -8.78
CA ASP A 107 5.75 12.54 -9.98
C ASP A 107 4.58 12.10 -10.90
N ASP A 108 4.79 12.14 -12.22
CA ASP A 108 3.81 11.60 -13.16
C ASP A 108 3.70 10.06 -13.03
N TRP A 109 2.60 9.50 -13.52
CA TRP A 109 2.33 8.07 -13.34
C TRP A 109 3.35 7.16 -14.05
N GLN A 110 3.95 7.60 -15.15
CA GLN A 110 4.98 6.84 -15.86
C GLN A 110 6.29 6.80 -15.07
N THR A 111 6.67 7.93 -14.46
CA THR A 111 7.82 8.02 -13.55
C THR A 111 7.61 7.11 -12.34
N LEU A 112 6.42 7.12 -11.73
CA LEU A 112 6.09 6.21 -10.63
C LEU A 112 6.10 4.74 -11.08
N GLU A 113 5.53 4.41 -12.24
CA GLU A 113 5.57 3.07 -12.81
C GLU A 113 7.01 2.58 -13.03
N GLN A 114 7.84 3.41 -13.67
CA GLN A 114 9.24 3.11 -13.94
C GLN A 114 10.01 2.84 -12.64
N ARG A 115 9.83 3.67 -11.61
CA ARG A 115 10.42 3.44 -10.29
C ARG A 115 10.01 2.11 -9.66
N VAL A 116 8.77 1.65 -9.88
CA VAL A 116 8.30 0.34 -9.39
C VAL A 116 8.93 -0.80 -10.18
N LEU A 117 9.09 -0.65 -11.50
CA LEU A 117 9.67 -1.67 -12.36
C LEU A 117 11.18 -1.82 -12.18
N GLU A 118 11.89 -0.71 -11.92
CA GLU A 118 13.33 -0.67 -11.66
C GLU A 118 13.70 -1.00 -10.21
N TRP A 119 12.71 -1.07 -9.31
CA TRP A 119 12.98 -1.42 -7.92
C TRP A 119 13.41 -2.89 -7.80
N GLU A 120 14.58 -3.09 -7.21
CA GLU A 120 15.12 -4.42 -6.91
C GLU A 120 15.05 -4.73 -5.42
N SER A 121 14.68 -5.98 -5.09
CA SER A 121 14.68 -6.43 -3.71
C SER A 121 16.11 -6.59 -3.19
N PRO A 122 16.46 -5.99 -2.03
CA PRO A 122 17.74 -6.26 -1.38
C PRO A 122 17.92 -7.73 -1.00
N TYR A 123 16.83 -8.49 -0.89
CA TYR A 123 16.84 -9.92 -0.60
C TYR A 123 17.02 -10.79 -1.85
N ALA A 124 16.88 -10.24 -3.06
CA ALA A 124 17.10 -10.97 -4.31
C ALA A 124 18.60 -11.18 -4.62
N MET A 125 19.47 -10.34 -4.08
CA MET A 125 20.93 -10.38 -4.33
C MET A 125 21.76 -10.99 -3.20
N LEU A 126 21.13 -11.57 -2.18
CA LEU A 126 21.82 -12.20 -1.05
C LEU A 126 22.29 -13.63 -1.41
N ASP A 127 23.01 -13.76 -2.53
CA ASP A 127 23.66 -14.99 -3.03
C ASP A 127 25.03 -15.27 -2.34
N LYS A 128 25.27 -14.72 -1.14
CA LYS A 128 26.46 -15.05 -0.35
C LYS A 128 26.18 -16.25 0.56
N PRO A 129 27.16 -17.15 0.77
CA PRO A 129 26.96 -18.54 1.23
C PRO A 129 26.74 -18.64 2.75
N PHE A 130 25.77 -17.90 3.27
CA PHE A 130 24.99 -18.36 4.41
C PHE A 130 23.75 -19.01 3.81
N SER A 131 23.31 -20.14 4.36
CA SER A 131 22.25 -20.99 3.82
C SER A 131 21.10 -20.24 3.14
N PRO A 132 20.45 -20.81 2.10
CA PRO A 132 19.20 -20.25 1.57
C PRO A 132 18.13 -20.36 2.67
N ASP A 133 18.13 -19.39 3.58
CA ASP A 133 17.18 -19.32 4.67
C ASP A 133 15.82 -19.12 4.04
N SER A 134 14.91 -20.09 4.18
CA SER A 134 13.55 -20.05 3.63
C SER A 134 12.84 -18.73 3.93
N THR A 135 13.16 -18.11 5.06
CA THR A 135 12.71 -16.78 5.49
C THR A 135 13.06 -15.66 4.51
N ASN A 136 14.27 -15.64 3.92
CA ASN A 136 14.67 -14.59 2.97
C ASN A 136 13.92 -14.73 1.64
N VAL A 137 13.70 -15.96 1.18
CA VAL A 137 12.89 -16.25 -0.01
C VAL A 137 11.44 -15.82 0.21
N GLU A 138 10.87 -16.12 1.37
CA GLU A 138 9.51 -15.70 1.73
C GLU A 138 9.37 -14.17 1.79
N ARG A 139 10.38 -13.47 2.33
CA ARG A 139 10.39 -11.99 2.35
C ARG A 139 10.51 -11.39 0.95
N ALA A 140 11.42 -11.91 0.13
CA ALA A 140 11.53 -11.49 -1.27
C ALA A 140 10.19 -11.70 -2.00
N THR A 141 9.48 -12.78 -1.70
CA THR A 141 8.14 -13.08 -2.24
C THR A 141 7.10 -12.03 -1.81
N VAL A 142 7.08 -11.60 -0.54
CA VAL A 142 6.18 -10.52 -0.07
C VAL A 142 6.50 -9.20 -0.75
N GLN A 143 7.79 -8.85 -0.87
CA GLN A 143 8.20 -7.59 -1.49
C GLN A 143 7.91 -7.56 -3.00
N GLU A 144 8.13 -8.67 -3.69
CA GLU A 144 7.70 -8.85 -5.08
C GLU A 144 6.18 -8.70 -5.22
N GLY A 145 5.42 -9.15 -4.22
CA GLY A 145 3.99 -8.88 -4.15
C GLY A 145 3.68 -7.38 -4.06
N TRP A 146 4.45 -6.61 -3.30
CA TRP A 146 4.25 -5.16 -3.18
C TRP A 146 4.47 -4.45 -4.50
N ARG A 147 5.45 -4.88 -5.31
CA ARG A 147 5.64 -4.38 -6.67
C ARG A 147 4.35 -4.45 -7.49
N HIS A 148 3.66 -5.59 -7.47
CA HIS A 148 2.38 -5.76 -8.18
C HIS A 148 1.20 -5.02 -7.56
N VAL A 149 1.17 -4.88 -6.23
CA VAL A 149 0.18 -4.05 -5.54
C VAL A 149 0.26 -2.61 -6.04
N LEU A 150 1.47 -2.06 -6.12
CA LEU A 150 1.68 -0.69 -6.59
C LEU A 150 1.31 -0.52 -8.06
N LEU A 151 1.69 -1.46 -8.93
CA LEU A 151 1.31 -1.38 -10.34
C LEU A 151 -0.21 -1.32 -10.51
N ILE A 152 -0.96 -2.18 -9.80
CA ILE A 152 -2.42 -2.12 -9.81
C ILE A 152 -2.93 -0.78 -9.29
N TYR A 153 -2.36 -0.27 -8.19
CA TYR A 153 -2.79 0.99 -7.59
C TYR A 153 -2.48 2.20 -8.48
N ILE A 154 -1.35 2.22 -9.19
CA ILE A 154 -1.03 3.26 -10.18
C ILE A 154 -2.05 3.21 -11.33
N TYR A 155 -2.25 2.04 -11.93
CA TYR A 155 -3.14 1.90 -13.09
C TYR A 155 -4.59 2.23 -12.74
N MET A 156 -5.14 1.59 -11.71
CA MET A 156 -6.54 1.79 -11.34
C MET A 156 -6.77 3.09 -10.59
N GLY A 157 -5.76 3.56 -9.84
CA GLY A 157 -5.89 4.69 -8.94
C GLY A 157 -5.56 6.04 -9.58
N ILE A 158 -4.60 6.10 -10.51
CA ILE A 158 -4.21 7.34 -11.22
C ILE A 158 -4.64 7.29 -12.68
N CYS A 159 -4.29 6.22 -13.41
CA CYS A 159 -4.61 6.13 -14.84
C CYS A 159 -6.12 5.92 -15.09
N GLY A 160 -6.88 5.59 -14.04
CA GLY A 160 -8.33 5.39 -14.09
C GLY A 160 -8.76 4.16 -14.89
N VAL A 161 -7.84 3.23 -15.18
CA VAL A 161 -8.21 2.01 -15.91
C VAL A 161 -8.95 1.04 -14.99
N SER A 162 -9.80 0.20 -15.57
CA SER A 162 -10.56 -0.79 -14.81
C SER A 162 -9.78 -2.08 -14.62
N SER A 163 -10.36 -2.99 -13.85
CA SER A 163 -9.89 -4.37 -13.69
C SER A 163 -9.81 -5.15 -15.01
N TYR A 164 -10.30 -4.63 -16.14
CA TYR A 164 -10.18 -5.30 -17.44
C TYR A 164 -8.83 -5.04 -18.12
N ASP A 165 -8.07 -4.02 -17.68
CA ASP A 165 -6.74 -3.74 -18.22
C ASP A 165 -5.83 -4.97 -18.04
N SER A 166 -5.12 -5.34 -19.11
CA SER A 166 -4.29 -6.54 -19.14
C SER A 166 -3.13 -6.48 -18.15
N ARG A 167 -2.59 -5.28 -17.88
CA ARG A 167 -1.50 -5.06 -16.91
C ARG A 167 -1.99 -5.23 -15.47
N VAL A 168 -3.24 -4.80 -15.21
CA VAL A 168 -3.91 -5.02 -13.93
C VAL A 168 -4.14 -6.52 -13.71
N GLN A 169 -4.67 -7.23 -14.71
CA GLN A 169 -4.90 -8.68 -14.60
C GLN A 169 -3.59 -9.46 -14.45
N ALA A 170 -2.54 -9.11 -15.20
CA ALA A 170 -1.24 -9.75 -15.08
C ALA A 170 -0.64 -9.59 -13.67
N SER A 171 -0.78 -8.39 -13.08
CA SER A 171 -0.31 -8.13 -11.71
C SER A 171 -1.15 -8.85 -10.66
N ALA A 172 -2.48 -8.89 -10.82
CA ALA A 172 -3.37 -9.62 -9.92
C ALA A 172 -3.04 -11.12 -9.93
N ASP A 173 -2.91 -11.72 -11.12
CA ASP A 173 -2.54 -13.13 -11.29
C ASP A 173 -1.20 -13.46 -10.64
N ARG A 174 -0.24 -12.53 -10.69
CA ARG A 174 1.05 -12.71 -10.02
C ARG A 174 0.89 -12.70 -8.51
N ILE A 175 0.11 -11.78 -7.94
CA ILE A 175 -0.22 -11.78 -6.50
C ILE A 175 -0.90 -13.08 -6.06
N PHE A 176 -1.84 -13.61 -6.86
CA PHE A 176 -2.49 -14.89 -6.57
C PHE A 176 -1.47 -16.04 -6.45
N ARG A 177 -0.51 -16.12 -7.38
CA ARG A 177 0.54 -17.13 -7.33
C ARG A 177 1.42 -16.98 -6.08
N LEU A 178 1.85 -15.76 -5.76
CA LEU A 178 2.68 -15.48 -4.58
C LEU A 178 1.96 -15.85 -3.28
N THR A 179 0.67 -15.53 -3.19
CA THR A 179 -0.16 -15.87 -2.02
C THR A 179 -0.28 -17.38 -1.84
N LYS A 180 -0.41 -18.13 -2.93
CA LYS A 180 -0.43 -19.60 -2.91
C LYS A 180 0.91 -20.17 -2.42
N THR A 181 2.03 -19.62 -2.89
CA THR A 181 3.38 -20.02 -2.45
C THR A 181 3.58 -19.82 -0.95
N LEU A 182 3.03 -18.75 -0.38
CA LEU A 182 3.16 -18.43 1.05
C LEU A 182 2.08 -19.06 1.94
N SER A 183 1.20 -19.90 1.41
CA SER A 183 -0.01 -20.36 2.12
C SER A 183 0.25 -20.99 3.50
N SER A 184 1.38 -21.69 3.68
CA SER A 184 1.81 -22.30 4.95
C SER A 184 2.80 -21.46 5.77
N SER A 185 3.23 -20.30 5.26
CA SER A 185 4.21 -19.44 5.93
C SER A 185 3.56 -18.50 6.95
N ARG A 186 4.23 -18.30 8.09
CA ARG A 186 3.88 -17.27 9.07
C ARG A 186 3.99 -15.85 8.51
N ILE A 187 4.86 -15.63 7.53
CA ILE A 187 5.07 -14.34 6.85
C ILE A 187 3.86 -13.99 5.96
N SER A 188 2.99 -14.96 5.64
CA SER A 188 1.79 -14.72 4.83
C SER A 188 0.80 -13.73 5.43
N ILE A 189 0.90 -13.42 6.73
CA ILE A 189 0.14 -12.34 7.37
C ILE A 189 0.39 -10.97 6.73
N HIS A 190 1.60 -10.74 6.19
CA HIS A 190 1.95 -9.50 5.48
C HIS A 190 1.33 -9.41 4.07
N MET A 191 0.66 -10.46 3.61
CA MET A 191 -0.06 -10.50 2.33
C MET A 191 -1.46 -9.88 2.41
N LEU A 192 -1.89 -9.35 3.57
CA LEU A 192 -3.21 -8.74 3.69
C LEU A 192 -3.44 -7.63 2.66
N PRO A 193 -2.57 -6.60 2.52
CA PRO A 193 -2.75 -5.56 1.50
C PRO A 193 -2.80 -6.13 0.08
N HIS A 194 -1.99 -7.15 -0.20
CA HIS A 194 -1.96 -7.84 -1.48
C HIS A 194 -3.29 -8.52 -1.81
N CYS A 195 -3.88 -9.20 -0.83
CA CYS A 195 -5.19 -9.85 -0.99
C CYS A 195 -6.29 -8.83 -1.22
N VAL A 196 -6.23 -7.67 -0.54
CA VAL A 196 -7.20 -6.59 -0.78
C VAL A 196 -7.10 -6.09 -2.21
N VAL A 197 -5.90 -5.70 -2.66
CA VAL A 197 -5.70 -5.11 -4.00
C VAL A 197 -5.96 -6.12 -5.12
N ALA A 198 -5.47 -7.35 -4.99
CA ALA A 198 -5.79 -8.41 -5.95
C ALA A 198 -7.30 -8.72 -5.96
N GLY A 199 -7.98 -8.53 -4.82
CA GLY A 199 -9.42 -8.75 -4.67
C GLY A 199 -10.23 -7.70 -5.41
N VAL A 200 -9.80 -6.43 -5.36
CA VAL A 200 -10.36 -5.35 -6.19
C VAL A 200 -10.22 -5.70 -7.68
N ALA A 201 -9.05 -6.19 -8.08
CA ALA A 201 -8.80 -6.58 -9.48
C ALA A 201 -9.43 -7.94 -9.87
N ALA A 202 -10.01 -8.71 -8.93
CA ALA A 202 -10.44 -10.08 -9.17
C ALA A 202 -11.73 -10.15 -10.00
N ARG A 203 -11.63 -10.80 -11.17
CA ARG A 203 -12.77 -11.03 -12.07
C ARG A 203 -13.31 -12.46 -12.05
N LEU A 204 -12.43 -13.43 -11.83
CA LEU A 204 -12.79 -14.84 -11.83
C LEU A 204 -13.32 -15.25 -10.47
N GLU A 205 -14.43 -15.98 -10.42
CA GLU A 205 -15.04 -16.39 -9.16
C GLU A 205 -14.08 -17.23 -8.30
N LYS A 206 -13.31 -18.13 -8.93
CA LYS A 206 -12.26 -18.92 -8.25
C LYS A 206 -11.22 -18.05 -7.52
N HIS A 207 -10.93 -16.86 -8.07
CA HIS A 207 -9.98 -15.90 -7.50
C HIS A 207 -10.62 -15.15 -6.33
N ARG A 208 -11.89 -14.75 -6.47
CA ARG A 208 -12.67 -14.08 -5.42
C ARG A 208 -12.82 -14.96 -4.18
N VAL A 209 -13.22 -16.22 -4.36
CA VAL A 209 -13.33 -17.20 -3.27
C VAL A 209 -11.99 -17.38 -2.55
N ALA A 210 -10.90 -17.59 -3.30
CA ALA A 210 -9.58 -17.79 -2.71
C ALA A 210 -9.11 -16.57 -1.90
N ILE A 211 -9.38 -15.35 -2.36
CA ILE A 211 -9.07 -14.13 -1.60
C ILE A 211 -9.96 -13.97 -0.38
N TYR A 212 -11.26 -14.26 -0.51
CA TYR A 212 -12.19 -14.19 0.59
C TYR A 212 -11.73 -15.09 1.75
N ASP A 213 -11.47 -16.37 1.45
CA ASP A 213 -10.98 -17.33 2.43
C ASP A 213 -9.66 -16.89 3.06
N LYS A 214 -8.74 -16.34 2.26
CA LYS A 214 -7.46 -15.84 2.76
C LYS A 214 -7.63 -14.63 3.67
N LEU A 215 -8.51 -13.68 3.34
CA LEU A 215 -8.79 -12.51 4.18
C LEU A 215 -9.45 -12.91 5.51
N ILE A 216 -10.36 -13.88 5.50
CA ILE A 216 -10.95 -14.45 6.72
C ILE A 216 -9.88 -15.14 7.58
N SER A 217 -8.90 -15.83 6.97
CA SER A 217 -7.79 -16.43 7.71
C SER A 217 -6.93 -15.42 8.49
N PHE A 218 -7.04 -14.13 8.16
CA PHE A 218 -6.39 -13.05 8.90
C PHE A 218 -7.27 -12.43 9.99
N GLN A 219 -8.43 -13.00 10.35
CA GLN A 219 -9.36 -12.36 11.30
C GLN A 219 -8.75 -12.12 12.70
N ASP A 220 -7.97 -13.08 13.21
CA ASP A 220 -7.37 -13.04 14.55
C ASP A 220 -6.02 -12.29 14.53
N ALA A 221 -5.46 -12.14 13.34
CA ALA A 221 -4.27 -11.38 13.06
C ALA A 221 -4.67 -9.92 12.78
N ARG A 222 -4.05 -8.95 13.46
CA ARG A 222 -4.24 -7.53 13.12
C ARG A 222 -2.98 -6.93 12.49
N PRO A 223 -2.49 -7.48 11.36
CA PRO A 223 -1.37 -6.82 10.69
C PRO A 223 -1.84 -5.43 10.30
N TRP A 224 -0.99 -4.43 10.56
CA TRP A 224 -1.32 -3.03 10.27
C TRP A 224 -2.53 -2.46 11.03
N TYR A 225 -2.94 -3.09 12.13
CA TYR A 225 -4.14 -2.76 12.92
C TYR A 225 -5.48 -2.96 12.18
N PHE A 226 -5.47 -3.57 10.98
CA PHE A 226 -6.70 -3.90 10.27
C PHE A 226 -7.11 -5.35 10.48
N CYS A 227 -8.42 -5.60 10.40
CA CYS A 227 -8.98 -6.95 10.40
C CYS A 227 -9.27 -7.39 8.97
N GLY A 228 -8.71 -8.53 8.54
CA GLY A 228 -8.95 -9.06 7.20
C GLY A 228 -10.43 -9.29 6.88
N ALA A 229 -11.23 -9.65 7.89
CA ALA A 229 -12.67 -9.84 7.74
C ALA A 229 -13.40 -8.56 7.29
N GLN A 230 -12.96 -7.37 7.69
CA GLN A 230 -13.57 -6.12 7.23
C GLN A 230 -13.40 -5.94 5.71
N PHE A 231 -12.19 -6.17 5.20
CA PHE A 231 -11.94 -6.09 3.76
C PHE A 231 -12.69 -7.15 2.97
N SER A 232 -12.88 -8.36 3.53
CA SER A 232 -13.68 -9.40 2.91
C SER A 232 -15.13 -8.94 2.66
N GLN A 233 -15.69 -8.12 3.57
CA GLN A 233 -17.04 -7.55 3.42
C GLN A 233 -17.08 -6.48 2.32
N PHE A 234 -16.06 -5.61 2.26
CA PHE A 234 -15.99 -4.57 1.22
C PHE A 234 -15.92 -5.19 -0.17
N LEU A 235 -15.07 -6.22 -0.32
CA LEU A 235 -14.93 -6.96 -1.56
C LEU A 235 -16.17 -7.78 -1.89
N TYR A 236 -16.83 -8.38 -0.89
CA TYR A 236 -18.08 -9.09 -1.10
C TYR A 236 -19.16 -8.17 -1.68
N HIS A 237 -19.32 -6.97 -1.12
CA HIS A 237 -20.22 -5.94 -1.66
C HIS A 237 -19.83 -5.55 -3.09
N LEU A 238 -18.54 -5.29 -3.34
CA LEU A 238 -18.02 -4.94 -4.67
C LEU A 238 -18.35 -6.03 -5.71
N TRP A 239 -18.08 -7.29 -5.38
CA TRP A 239 -18.23 -8.43 -6.28
C TRP A 239 -19.68 -8.79 -6.60
N HIS A 240 -20.61 -8.54 -5.67
CA HIS A 240 -22.04 -8.79 -5.87
C HIS A 240 -22.80 -7.55 -6.39
N GLY A 241 -22.19 -6.37 -6.33
CA GLY A 241 -22.69 -5.15 -6.94
C GLY A 241 -22.11 -4.92 -8.33
N VAL A 242 -21.33 -3.85 -8.46
CA VAL A 242 -20.73 -3.39 -9.73
C VAL A 242 -19.82 -4.42 -10.39
N GLY A 243 -19.17 -5.28 -9.61
CA GLY A 243 -18.31 -6.37 -10.10
C GLY A 243 -19.06 -7.67 -10.41
N SER A 244 -20.39 -7.70 -10.39
CA SER A 244 -21.17 -8.92 -10.62
C SER A 244 -20.85 -9.57 -11.96
N ALA A 245 -20.89 -10.91 -12.00
CA ALA A 245 -20.51 -11.71 -13.17
C ALA A 245 -19.10 -11.41 -13.74
N GLY A 246 -18.18 -10.88 -12.93
CA GLY A 246 -16.83 -10.53 -13.38
C GLY A 246 -16.78 -9.25 -14.21
N ALA A 247 -17.76 -8.36 -14.05
CA ALA A 247 -17.79 -7.02 -14.63
C ALA A 247 -16.58 -6.17 -14.24
N ALA A 248 -16.29 -5.16 -15.08
CA ALA A 248 -15.17 -4.25 -14.87
C ALA A 248 -15.41 -3.39 -13.64
N VAL A 249 -14.41 -3.27 -12.78
CA VAL A 249 -14.44 -2.39 -11.61
C VAL A 249 -13.25 -1.46 -11.63
N THR A 250 -13.45 -0.24 -11.16
CA THR A 250 -12.43 0.77 -10.96
C THR A 250 -11.99 0.79 -9.50
N TRP A 251 -10.94 1.57 -9.18
CA TRP A 251 -10.60 1.78 -7.78
C TRP A 251 -11.69 2.58 -7.03
N ASP A 252 -12.38 3.49 -7.71
CA ASP A 252 -13.44 4.28 -7.08
C ASP A 252 -14.65 3.42 -6.72
N ASP A 253 -14.98 2.41 -7.53
CA ASP A 253 -15.99 1.40 -7.19
C ASP A 253 -15.67 0.66 -5.89
N TYR A 254 -14.39 0.37 -5.64
CA TYR A 254 -13.92 -0.20 -4.38
C TYR A 254 -14.13 0.79 -3.22
N VAL A 255 -13.78 2.07 -3.40
CA VAL A 255 -14.00 3.11 -2.37
C VAL A 255 -15.49 3.26 -2.05
N GLN A 256 -16.36 3.26 -3.06
CA GLN A 256 -17.81 3.31 -2.86
C GLN A 256 -18.33 2.09 -2.12
N SER A 257 -17.83 0.89 -2.46
CA SER A 257 -18.19 -0.34 -1.76
C SER A 257 -17.73 -0.33 -0.30
N ARG A 258 -16.52 0.17 -0.02
CA ARG A 258 -16.05 0.37 1.35
C ARG A 258 -16.96 1.34 2.11
N HIS A 259 -17.29 2.48 1.51
CA HIS A 259 -18.14 3.51 2.12
C HIS A 259 -19.56 2.99 2.42
N ALA A 260 -20.12 2.16 1.53
CA ALA A 260 -21.42 1.53 1.73
C ALA A 260 -21.44 0.55 2.91
N VAL A 261 -20.33 -0.18 3.15
CA VAL A 261 -20.22 -1.13 4.27
C VAL A 261 -19.83 -0.41 5.57
N ILE A 262 -18.90 0.54 5.52
CA ILE A 262 -18.48 1.35 6.67
C ILE A 262 -18.32 2.82 6.24
N PRO A 263 -19.27 3.69 6.60
CA PRO A 263 -19.18 5.13 6.33
C PRO A 263 -18.16 5.75 7.30
N ILE A 264 -16.95 6.01 6.79
CA ILE A 264 -15.84 6.71 7.47
C ILE A 264 -15.46 7.90 6.60
#